data_AF-A0A385TCU9-F1
#
_entry.id   AF-A0A385TCU9-F1
#
_cell.length_a   1.000
_cell.length_b   1.000
_cell.length_c   1.000
_cell.angle_alpha   90.00
_cell.angle_beta   90.00
_cell.angle_gamma   90.00
#
_symmetry.space_group_name_H-M   'P 1'
#
loop_
_entity.id
_entity.type
_entity.pdbx_description
1 polymer ?
#
loop_
_entity_poly.entity_id
_entity_poly.type
_entity_poly.pdbx_seq_one_letter_code
_entity_poly.pdbx_strand_id
1 'polypeptide(L)'
;MKAVPKVNKEGLYLEDALVDDTFSGVVPFYSNMQQGILDVLTTTENVTQPEGEVPNDSESTISGYIIGIPVIPGLFRPRFDLEAWNAYEAGVSAAQDSFQQAMSKWQALPEEQRGDMPVLESPAQPTLWIEGLTPEEIEALTRPQPIEPDEMDRLGSEMVTRELEALELRQQNEAQGAQIVGLELRLLSLENS
;
A
#
# COMPACT_ATOMS: atom_id res chain seq x y z
N MET A 1 11.76 2.53 -19.49
CA MET A 1 10.74 3.40 -18.88
C MET A 1 10.18 2.66 -17.69
N LYS A 2 10.08 3.34 -16.55
CA LYS A 2 9.58 2.79 -15.30
C LYS A 2 8.39 3.60 -14.79
N ALA A 3 7.45 2.91 -14.16
CA ALA A 3 6.39 3.55 -13.40
C ALA A 3 6.95 4.04 -12.06
N VAL A 4 6.72 5.30 -11.73
CA VAL A 4 7.10 5.91 -10.46
C VAL A 4 5.91 6.59 -9.80
N PRO A 5 5.79 6.53 -8.48
CA PRO A 5 4.66 7.11 -7.78
C PRO A 5 4.66 8.63 -7.86
N LYS A 6 3.52 9.17 -8.25
CA LYS A 6 3.16 10.59 -8.14
C LYS A 6 2.37 10.77 -6.85
N VAL A 7 2.81 11.71 -6.02
CA VAL A 7 2.26 11.97 -4.68
C VAL A 7 1.73 13.40 -4.58
N ASN A 8 0.78 13.65 -3.67
CA ASN A 8 0.32 15.02 -3.37
C ASN A 8 1.34 15.78 -2.47
N LYS A 9 0.97 16.98 -2.01
CA LYS A 9 1.81 17.80 -1.13
C LYS A 9 2.06 17.17 0.23
N GLU A 10 1.20 16.24 0.63
CA GLU A 10 1.26 15.50 1.89
C GLU A 10 2.01 14.16 1.72
N GLY A 11 2.54 13.87 0.52
CA GLY A 11 3.26 12.64 0.20
C GLY A 11 2.38 11.41 0.00
N LEU A 12 1.06 11.56 -0.04
CA LEU A 12 0.14 10.45 -0.33
C LEU A 12 0.13 10.13 -1.81
N TYR A 13 0.16 8.83 -2.11
CA TYR A 13 0.10 8.29 -3.47
C TYR A 13 -1.17 8.75 -4.21
N LEU A 14 -1.00 9.21 -5.45
CA LEU A 14 -2.06 9.60 -6.38
C LEU A 14 -2.18 8.59 -7.52
N GLU A 15 -1.13 8.47 -8.34
CA GLU A 15 -1.08 7.65 -9.55
C GLU A 15 0.38 7.34 -9.91
N ASP A 16 0.60 6.43 -10.86
CA ASP A 16 1.93 6.19 -11.42
C ASP A 16 2.19 7.11 -12.61
N ALA A 17 3.38 7.70 -12.64
CA ALA A 17 3.91 8.42 -13.78
C ALA A 17 4.98 7.56 -14.49
N LEU A 18 4.97 7.51 -15.82
CA LEU A 18 6.02 6.84 -16.57
C LEU A 18 7.21 7.79 -16.76
N VAL A 19 8.38 7.37 -16.30
CA VAL A 19 9.63 8.12 -16.40
C VAL A 19 10.74 7.25 -16.97
N ASP A 20 11.88 7.86 -17.27
CA ASP A 20 13.08 7.12 -17.67
C ASP A 20 13.58 6.20 -16.53
N ASP A 21 14.17 5.06 -16.88
CA ASP A 21 14.67 4.09 -15.91
C ASP A 21 15.78 4.70 -15.03
N THR A 22 16.52 5.68 -15.55
CA THR A 22 17.59 6.38 -14.82
C THR A 22 17.07 7.44 -13.84
N PHE A 23 15.77 7.74 -13.79
CA PHE A 23 15.22 8.80 -12.94
C PHE A 23 15.20 8.39 -11.46
N SER A 24 16.05 8.98 -10.62
CA SER A 24 16.17 8.59 -9.20
C SER A 24 16.08 9.79 -8.24
N GLY A 25 15.12 10.70 -8.45
CA GLY A 25 14.96 11.91 -7.64
C GLY A 25 13.51 12.23 -7.30
N VAL A 26 13.31 13.35 -6.60
CA VAL A 26 11.99 13.90 -6.24
C VAL A 26 11.81 15.21 -7.01
N VAL A 27 10.78 15.30 -7.85
CA VAL A 27 10.54 16.48 -8.69
C VAL A 27 9.14 17.02 -8.47
N PRO A 28 8.94 18.32 -8.19
CA PRO A 28 7.61 18.91 -8.07
C PRO A 28 6.90 18.95 -9.42
N PHE A 29 5.59 18.76 -9.41
CA PHE A 29 4.72 19.09 -10.53
C PHE A 29 3.70 20.15 -10.10
N TYR A 30 3.22 20.94 -11.05
CA TYR A 30 2.39 22.12 -10.79
C TYR A 30 1.03 21.97 -11.47
N SER A 31 -0.03 22.47 -10.83
CA SER A 31 -1.34 22.60 -11.48
C SER A 31 -1.37 23.91 -12.26
N ASN A 32 -1.46 23.82 -13.58
CA ASN A 32 -1.76 24.99 -14.39
C ASN A 32 -3.21 25.39 -14.14
N MET A 33 -3.45 26.48 -13.40
CA MET A 33 -4.75 27.15 -13.36
C MET A 33 -4.98 27.95 -14.65
N GLN A 34 -4.95 27.26 -15.79
CA GLN A 34 -5.58 27.75 -17.01
C GLN A 34 -6.33 26.59 -17.67
N GLN A 35 -7.65 26.74 -17.69
CA GLN A 35 -8.58 25.91 -18.43
C GLN A 35 -8.16 25.79 -19.90
N GLY A 36 -8.19 24.56 -20.43
CA GLY A 36 -8.21 24.30 -21.87
C GLY A 36 -7.04 23.45 -22.37
N ILE A 37 -7.25 22.12 -22.37
CA ILE A 37 -6.67 21.13 -23.29
C ILE A 37 -5.18 21.33 -23.65
N LEU A 38 -4.29 20.64 -22.94
CA LEU A 38 -3.15 20.03 -23.62
C LEU A 38 -2.61 18.83 -22.84
N ASP A 39 -2.96 17.66 -23.37
CA ASP A 39 -2.24 16.41 -23.18
C ASP A 39 -0.81 16.61 -23.70
N VAL A 40 0.17 16.70 -22.80
CA VAL A 40 1.60 16.70 -23.16
C VAL A 40 2.32 15.67 -22.30
N LEU A 41 2.01 14.41 -22.58
CA LEU A 41 3.00 13.34 -22.55
C LEU A 41 3.56 13.17 -23.96
N THR A 42 4.38 14.10 -24.43
CA THR A 42 5.18 13.91 -25.66
C THR A 42 6.53 14.63 -25.57
N THR A 43 7.49 13.89 -25.02
CA THR A 43 8.84 13.65 -25.56
C THR A 43 9.23 14.41 -26.83
N THR A 44 10.26 15.25 -26.70
CA THR A 44 11.32 15.65 -27.66
C THR A 44 11.01 15.73 -29.16
N GLU A 45 11.11 16.93 -29.74
CA GLU A 45 11.91 17.22 -30.96
C GLU A 45 11.90 18.74 -31.30
N ASN A 46 13.10 19.33 -31.38
CA ASN A 46 13.53 20.50 -32.14
C ASN A 46 12.67 21.79 -32.33
N VAL A 47 13.32 22.91 -31.97
CA VAL A 47 13.49 24.16 -32.74
C VAL A 47 12.27 25.10 -32.89
N THR A 48 12.27 26.18 -32.11
CA THR A 48 12.48 27.58 -32.56
C THR A 48 12.05 28.52 -31.44
N GLN A 49 12.99 29.33 -30.96
CA GLN A 49 12.74 30.45 -30.05
C GLN A 49 12.03 31.58 -30.83
N PRO A 50 10.84 32.05 -30.42
CA PRO A 50 10.42 33.39 -30.73
C PRO A 50 10.80 34.30 -29.55
N GLU A 51 11.66 35.28 -29.82
CA GLU A 51 11.79 36.47 -28.98
C GLU A 51 10.41 37.14 -28.89
N GLY A 52 9.83 37.16 -27.69
CA GLY A 52 8.53 37.76 -27.46
C GLY A 52 8.14 37.63 -25.99
N GLU A 53 8.34 38.73 -25.25
CA GLU A 53 7.71 39.11 -23.99
C GLU A 53 7.41 37.96 -23.01
N VAL A 54 8.22 37.85 -21.96
CA VAL A 54 7.91 37.07 -20.75
C VAL A 54 6.63 37.62 -20.11
N PRO A 55 5.48 36.92 -20.13
CA PRO A 55 4.30 37.39 -19.43
C PRO A 55 4.10 36.54 -18.17
N ASN A 56 4.38 37.18 -17.05
CA ASN A 56 3.91 36.87 -15.69
C ASN A 56 4.39 35.58 -15.03
N ASP A 57 5.03 35.79 -13.86
CA ASP A 57 4.91 35.00 -12.63
C ASP A 57 3.45 34.56 -12.39
N SER A 58 2.99 33.59 -13.16
CA SER A 58 1.79 32.85 -12.82
C SER A 58 2.20 32.02 -11.62
N GLU A 59 1.72 32.40 -10.43
CA GLU A 59 1.94 31.72 -9.15
C GLU A 59 1.68 30.22 -9.33
N SER A 60 2.72 29.50 -9.74
CA SER A 60 2.63 28.08 -10.05
C SER A 60 2.59 27.39 -8.71
N THR A 61 1.39 27.13 -8.21
CA THR A 61 1.22 26.37 -6.99
C THR A 61 1.67 24.95 -7.28
N ILE A 62 2.71 24.49 -6.59
CA ILE A 62 3.10 23.07 -6.58
C ILE A 62 1.83 22.28 -6.30
N SER A 63 1.61 21.17 -6.99
CA SER A 63 0.46 20.29 -6.78
C SER A 63 0.85 18.97 -6.14
N GLY A 64 2.12 18.60 -6.26
CA GLY A 64 2.67 17.42 -5.64
C GLY A 64 4.05 17.11 -6.20
N TYR A 65 4.48 15.86 -6.06
CA TYR A 65 5.82 15.42 -6.43
C TYR A 65 5.79 14.09 -7.20
N ILE A 66 6.75 13.89 -8.08
CA ILE A 66 7.03 12.62 -8.76
C ILE A 66 8.27 12.01 -8.08
N ILE A 67 8.14 10.79 -7.57
CA ILE A 67 9.14 10.16 -6.69
C ILE A 67 9.82 9.00 -7.40
N GLY A 68 11.06 9.18 -7.83
CA GLY A 68 11.88 8.13 -8.48
C GLY A 68 12.46 7.08 -7.54
N ILE A 69 12.13 7.16 -6.25
CA ILE A 69 12.64 6.29 -5.18
C ILE A 69 11.68 5.10 -5.01
N PRO A 70 12.17 3.85 -5.10
CA PRO A 70 11.31 2.68 -5.05
C PRO A 70 10.59 2.56 -3.70
N VAL A 71 9.33 2.14 -3.76
CA VAL A 71 8.49 1.90 -2.57
C VAL A 71 8.93 0.60 -1.90
N ILE A 72 9.04 0.62 -0.57
CA ILE A 72 9.32 -0.59 0.22
C ILE A 72 8.06 -1.47 0.23
N PRO A 73 8.15 -2.76 -0.14
CA PRO A 73 7.00 -3.65 -0.13
C PRO A 73 6.48 -3.87 1.31
N GLY A 74 5.17 -4.07 1.44
CA GLY A 74 4.53 -4.38 2.73
C GLY A 74 3.89 -3.19 3.45
N LEU A 75 4.05 -1.97 2.94
CA LEU A 75 3.39 -0.78 3.49
C LEU A 75 1.92 -0.71 3.06
N PHE A 76 1.04 -0.36 3.99
CA PHE A 76 -0.37 -0.08 3.73
C PHE A 76 -0.55 1.39 3.34
N ARG A 77 -0.92 1.61 2.07
CA ARG A 77 -1.05 2.96 1.46
C ARG A 77 0.21 3.79 1.71
N PRO A 78 1.34 3.44 1.07
CA PRO A 78 2.63 4.07 1.33
C PRO A 78 2.54 5.60 1.20
N ARG A 79 3.12 6.31 2.17
CA ARG A 79 3.25 7.75 2.17
C ARG A 79 4.72 8.14 2.07
N PHE A 80 5.04 9.08 1.20
CA PHE A 80 6.38 9.63 1.07
C PHE A 80 6.61 10.73 2.10
N ASP A 81 7.69 10.63 2.88
CA ASP A 81 8.08 11.64 3.86
C ASP A 81 8.91 12.74 3.18
N LEU A 82 8.19 13.77 2.71
CA LEU A 82 8.80 14.95 2.08
C LEU A 82 9.67 15.75 3.05
N GLU A 83 9.34 15.76 4.35
CA GLU A 83 10.12 16.49 5.34
C GLU A 83 11.48 15.81 5.58
N ALA A 84 11.47 14.48 5.72
CA ALA A 84 12.68 13.68 5.81
C ALA A 84 13.54 13.79 4.54
N TRP A 85 12.93 13.82 3.36
CA TRP A 85 13.63 14.06 2.09
C TRP A 85 14.34 15.42 2.07
N ASN A 86 13.60 16.49 2.39
CA ASN A 86 14.16 17.85 2.41
C ASN A 86 15.29 18.00 3.44
N ALA A 87 15.15 17.38 4.61
CA ALA A 87 16.20 17.36 5.63
C ALA A 87 17.45 16.61 5.15
N TYR A 88 17.27 15.49 4.46
CA TYR A 88 18.36 14.74 3.85
C TYR A 88 19.08 15.55 2.76
N GLU A 89 18.35 16.18 1.83
CA GLU A 89 18.94 17.03 0.80
C GLU A 89 19.71 18.21 1.40
N ALA A 90 19.16 18.86 2.44
CA ALA A 90 19.84 19.91 3.16
C ALA A 90 21.15 19.41 3.81
N GLY A 91 21.13 18.20 4.38
CA GLY A 91 22.32 17.55 4.95
C GLY A 91 23.38 17.22 3.90
N VAL A 92 22.99 16.70 2.73
CA VAL A 92 23.89 16.43 1.61
C VAL A 92 24.53 17.72 1.11
N SER A 93 23.73 18.78 0.94
CA SER A 93 24.21 20.10 0.53
C SER A 93 25.22 20.68 1.52
N ALA A 94 24.91 20.65 2.82
CA ALA A 94 25.82 21.12 3.86
C ALA A 94 27.13 20.32 3.92
N ALA A 95 27.08 19.01 3.67
CA ALA A 95 28.28 18.17 3.57
C ALA A 95 29.15 18.55 2.37
N GLN A 96 28.53 18.80 1.21
CA GLN A 96 29.22 19.28 0.01
C GLN A 96 29.87 20.65 0.22
N ASP A 97 29.16 21.58 0.86
CA ASP A 97 29.71 22.90 1.20
C ASP A 97 30.91 22.79 2.14
N SER A 98 30.80 21.94 3.17
CA SER A 98 31.89 21.69 4.12
C SER A 98 33.11 21.07 3.44
N PHE A 99 32.89 20.11 2.55
CA PHE A 99 33.94 19.51 1.73
C PHE A 99 34.59 20.54 0.81
N GLN A 100 33.80 21.36 0.11
CA GLN A 100 34.31 22.37 -0.81
C GLN A 100 35.16 23.42 -0.07
N GLN A 101 34.75 23.81 1.14
CA GLN A 101 35.52 24.69 2.01
C GLN A 101 36.83 24.03 2.48
N ALA A 102 36.78 22.76 2.89
CA ALA A 102 37.96 22.00 3.30
C ALA A 102 38.93 21.83 2.13
N MET A 103 38.43 21.52 0.93
CA MET A 103 39.20 21.37 -0.29
C MET A 103 39.87 22.67 -0.71
N SER A 104 39.14 23.79 -0.64
CA SER A 104 39.68 25.12 -0.92
C SER A 104 40.83 25.48 0.03
N LYS A 105 40.66 25.23 1.34
CA LYS A 105 41.73 25.42 2.34
C LYS A 105 42.95 24.53 2.05
N TRP A 106 42.71 23.26 1.72
CA TRP A 106 43.75 22.29 1.41
C TRP A 106 44.55 22.67 0.14
N GLN A 107 43.86 23.17 -0.90
CA GLN A 107 44.49 23.65 -2.13
C GLN A 107 45.30 24.94 -1.91
N ALA A 108 44.87 25.80 -0.99
CA ALA A 108 45.58 27.03 -0.64
C ALA A 108 46.87 26.79 0.16
N LEU A 109 47.03 25.61 0.79
CA LEU A 109 48.25 25.26 1.50
C LEU A 109 49.39 24.90 0.52
N PRO A 110 50.64 25.29 0.83
CA PRO A 110 51.83 24.78 0.14
C PRO A 110 51.88 23.24 0.20
N GLU A 111 52.41 22.60 -0.85
CA GLU A 111 52.42 21.13 -0.98
C GLU A 111 53.09 20.42 0.20
N GLU A 112 54.10 21.04 0.82
CA GLU A 112 54.82 20.51 1.99
C GLU A 112 53.96 20.47 3.27
N GLN A 113 52.91 21.28 3.35
CA GLN A 113 51.98 21.39 4.48
C GLN A 113 50.63 20.73 4.19
N ARG A 114 50.47 20.25 2.96
CA ARG A 114 49.25 19.61 2.49
C ARG A 114 49.23 18.17 3.01
N GLY A 115 48.50 17.98 4.11
CA GLY A 115 48.24 16.65 4.66
C GLY A 115 47.24 15.86 3.80
N ASP A 116 46.51 14.95 4.42
CA ASP A 116 45.52 14.12 3.72
C ASP A 116 44.45 14.96 3.02
N MET A 117 44.05 14.50 1.83
CA MET A 117 42.99 15.13 1.06
C MET A 117 41.66 15.04 1.81
N PRO A 118 40.88 16.14 1.89
CA PRO A 118 39.53 16.09 2.44
C PRO A 118 38.69 15.01 1.75
N VAL A 119 37.78 14.39 2.49
CA VAL A 119 36.84 13.38 1.97
C VAL A 119 35.43 13.92 2.12
N LEU A 120 34.58 13.69 1.11
CA LEU A 120 33.18 14.05 1.17
C LEU A 120 32.43 13.01 2.03
N GLU A 121 32.01 13.43 3.21
CA GLU A 121 31.16 12.61 4.09
C GLU A 121 29.69 12.96 3.86
N SER A 122 29.01 12.24 2.97
CA SER A 122 27.57 12.42 2.76
C SER A 122 26.76 11.70 3.85
N PRO A 123 25.65 12.29 4.32
CA PRO A 123 24.75 11.61 5.25
C PRO A 123 24.15 10.34 4.62
N ALA A 124 23.79 9.36 5.44
CA ALA A 124 23.07 8.19 4.98
C ALA A 124 21.63 8.56 4.62
N GLN A 125 21.12 7.97 3.53
CA GLN A 125 19.73 8.19 3.11
C GLN A 125 18.75 7.58 4.14
N PRO A 126 17.81 8.35 4.69
CA PRO A 126 16.81 7.82 5.62
C PRO A 126 15.76 6.97 4.90
N THR A 127 14.94 6.25 5.67
CA THR A 127 13.73 5.61 5.15
C THR A 127 12.70 6.68 4.80
N LEU A 128 12.40 6.84 3.52
CA LEU A 128 11.52 7.91 3.02
C LEU A 128 10.08 7.45 2.79
N TRP A 129 9.83 6.14 2.79
CA TRP A 129 8.49 5.57 2.66
C TRP A 129 8.01 5.10 4.02
N ILE A 130 6.90 5.65 4.47
CA ILE A 130 6.26 5.34 5.76
C ILE A 130 4.84 4.82 5.55
N GLU A 131 4.27 4.23 6.59
CA GLU A 131 2.86 3.84 6.62
C GLU A 131 1.97 5.08 6.47
N GLY A 132 1.04 5.05 5.52
CA GLY A 132 0.06 6.13 5.34
C GLY A 132 -1.22 5.94 6.14
N LEU A 133 -1.42 4.78 6.74
CA LEU A 133 -2.55 4.45 7.61
C LEU A 133 -2.09 4.32 9.07
N THR A 134 -3.01 4.57 10.00
CA THR A 134 -2.72 4.29 11.42
C THR A 134 -2.75 2.78 11.69
N PRO A 135 -2.11 2.29 12.75
CA PRO A 135 -2.15 0.88 13.13
C PRO A 135 -3.57 0.33 13.29
N GLU A 136 -4.51 1.15 13.79
CA GLU A 136 -5.91 0.77 13.99
C GLU A 136 -6.65 0.59 12.66
N GLU A 137 -6.37 1.44 11.67
CA GLU A 137 -6.94 1.32 10.33
C GLU A 137 -6.39 0.08 9.62
N ILE A 138 -5.09 -0.21 9.80
CA ILE A 138 -4.45 -1.43 9.30
C ILE A 138 -5.08 -2.67 9.94
N GLU A 139 -5.29 -2.65 11.27
CA GLU A 139 -5.96 -3.75 11.97
C GLU A 139 -7.40 -3.92 11.48
N ALA A 140 -8.13 -2.84 11.25
CA ALA A 140 -9.49 -2.92 10.70
C ALA A 140 -9.52 -3.54 9.30
N LEU A 141 -8.54 -3.23 8.44
CA LEU A 141 -8.42 -3.80 7.09
C LEU A 141 -7.93 -5.25 7.08
N THR A 142 -7.09 -5.63 8.05
CA THR A 142 -6.52 -6.98 8.16
C THR A 142 -7.30 -7.89 9.10
N ARG A 143 -8.35 -7.36 9.74
CA ARG A 143 -9.22 -8.14 10.62
C ARG A 143 -9.80 -9.31 9.82
N PRO A 144 -9.61 -10.56 10.29
CA PRO A 144 -10.23 -11.70 9.64
C PRO A 144 -11.75 -11.48 9.66
N GLN A 145 -12.36 -11.51 8.47
CA GLN A 145 -13.82 -11.48 8.40
C GLN A 145 -14.36 -12.70 9.14
N PRO A 146 -15.48 -12.58 9.87
CA PRO A 146 -16.13 -13.72 10.46
C PRO A 146 -16.33 -14.76 9.36
N ILE A 147 -15.77 -15.95 9.55
CA ILE A 147 -16.01 -17.08 8.66
C ILE A 147 -17.47 -17.44 8.90
N GLU A 148 -18.38 -16.91 8.08
CA GLU A 148 -19.74 -17.42 8.05
C GLU A 148 -19.62 -18.89 7.66
N PRO A 149 -20.26 -19.82 8.41
CA PRO A 149 -20.23 -21.22 8.08
C PRO A 149 -20.70 -21.38 6.64
N ASP A 150 -19.90 -22.08 5.84
CA ASP A 150 -20.14 -22.25 4.41
C ASP A 150 -21.50 -22.92 4.19
N GLU A 151 -22.10 -22.74 3.01
CA GLU A 151 -23.40 -23.34 2.70
C GLU A 151 -23.38 -24.86 2.89
N MET A 152 -22.22 -25.50 2.61
CA MET A 152 -21.94 -26.90 2.91
C MET A 152 -22.01 -27.24 4.40
N ASP A 153 -21.42 -26.40 5.27
CA ASP A 153 -21.41 -26.63 6.71
C ASP A 153 -22.82 -26.50 7.30
N ARG A 154 -23.59 -25.53 6.80
CA ARG A 154 -25.00 -25.35 7.18
C ARG A 154 -25.84 -26.55 6.72
N LEU A 155 -25.71 -26.95 5.46
CA LEU A 155 -26.47 -28.06 4.90
C LEU A 155 -26.11 -29.39 5.57
N GLY A 156 -24.82 -29.60 5.88
CA GLY A 156 -24.35 -30.77 6.62
C GLY A 156 -24.96 -30.84 8.02
N SER A 157 -25.02 -29.71 8.73
CA SER A 157 -25.66 -29.63 10.05
C SER A 157 -27.17 -29.92 10.00
N GLU A 158 -27.87 -29.41 8.98
CA GLU A 158 -29.29 -29.70 8.78
C GLU A 158 -29.55 -31.17 8.42
N MET A 159 -28.69 -31.77 7.60
CA MET A 159 -28.79 -33.18 7.23
C MET A 159 -28.64 -34.09 8.46
N VAL A 160 -27.61 -33.86 9.29
CA VAL A 160 -27.41 -34.61 10.54
C VAL A 160 -28.61 -34.48 11.47
N THR A 161 -29.17 -33.28 11.59
CA THR A 161 -30.37 -33.05 12.40
C THR A 161 -31.56 -33.85 11.89
N ARG A 162 -31.79 -33.83 10.57
CA ARG A 162 -32.85 -34.58 9.90
C ARG A 162 -32.68 -36.10 10.05
N GLU A 163 -31.46 -36.60 9.94
CA GLU A 163 -31.17 -38.03 10.12
C GLU A 163 -31.44 -38.49 11.56
N LEU A 164 -31.10 -37.67 12.55
CA LEU A 164 -31.39 -37.96 13.96
C LEU A 164 -32.90 -38.04 14.23
N GLU A 165 -33.68 -37.07 13.73
CA GLU A 165 -35.14 -37.08 13.84
C GLU A 165 -35.76 -38.34 13.18
N ALA A 166 -35.25 -38.72 12.01
CA ALA A 166 -35.71 -39.92 11.31
C ALA A 166 -35.41 -41.21 12.08
N LEU A 167 -34.24 -41.30 12.73
CA LEU A 167 -33.87 -42.43 13.57
C LEU A 167 -34.76 -42.53 14.81
N GLU A 168 -35.06 -41.40 15.46
CA GLU A 168 -35.95 -41.37 16.63
C GLU A 168 -37.37 -41.82 16.29
N LEU A 169 -37.94 -41.33 15.18
CA LEU A 169 -39.25 -41.76 14.70
C LEU A 169 -39.29 -43.25 14.37
N ARG A 170 -38.23 -43.77 13.75
CA ARG A 170 -38.12 -45.21 13.45
C ARG A 170 -38.11 -46.04 14.73
N GLN A 171 -37.34 -45.62 15.73
CA GLN A 171 -37.30 -46.30 17.03
C GLN A 171 -38.67 -46.27 17.72
N GLN A 172 -39.38 -45.14 17.66
CA GLN A 172 -40.72 -45.02 18.23
C GLN A 172 -41.71 -45.96 17.53
N ASN A 173 -41.69 -46.02 16.20
CA ASN A 173 -42.54 -46.93 15.43
C ASN A 173 -42.26 -48.40 15.75
N GLU A 174 -40.99 -48.79 15.89
CA GLU A 174 -40.60 -50.14 16.27
C GLU A 174 -41.12 -50.49 17.68
N ALA A 175 -40.98 -49.57 18.64
CA ALA A 175 -41.49 -49.76 19.99
C ALA A 175 -43.02 -49.88 20.03
N GLN A 176 -43.75 -49.06 19.25
CA GLN A 176 -45.20 -49.15 19.14
C GLN A 176 -45.63 -50.47 18.48
N GLY A 177 -44.95 -50.89 17.42
CA GLY A 177 -45.22 -52.18 16.76
C GLY A 177 -45.04 -53.37 17.72
N ALA A 178 -43.98 -53.36 18.51
CA ALA A 178 -43.75 -54.38 19.54
C ALA A 178 -44.86 -54.40 20.61
N GLN A 179 -45.36 -53.22 21.02
CA GLN A 179 -46.49 -53.12 21.96
C GLN A 179 -47.79 -53.67 21.35
N ILE A 180 -48.08 -53.34 20.09
CA ILE A 180 -49.28 -53.83 19.39
C ILE A 180 -49.27 -55.36 19.33
N VAL A 181 -48.17 -55.96 18.86
CA VAL A 181 -48.04 -57.43 18.80
C VAL A 181 -48.19 -58.04 20.20
N GLY A 182 -47.60 -57.42 21.23
CA GLY A 182 -47.74 -57.87 22.61
C GLY A 182 -49.19 -57.83 23.12
N LEU A 183 -49.97 -56.81 22.73
CA LEU A 183 -51.40 -56.71 23.06
C LEU A 183 -52.24 -57.72 22.28
N GLU A 184 -51.98 -57.91 20.98
CA GLU A 184 -52.66 -58.90 20.14
C GLU A 184 -52.48 -60.32 20.69
N LEU A 185 -51.25 -60.69 21.09
CA LEU A 185 -50.98 -61.99 21.71
C LEU A 185 -51.73 -62.18 23.04
N ARG A 186 -51.86 -61.13 23.86
CA ARG A 186 -52.65 -61.19 25.10
C ARG A 186 -54.14 -61.35 24.82
N LEU A 187 -54.68 -60.65 23.83
CA LEU A 187 -56.07 -60.79 23.41
C LEU A 187 -56.37 -62.21 22.92
N LEU A 188 -55.52 -62.76 22.04
CA LEU A 188 -55.64 -64.14 21.58
C LEU A 188 -55.62 -65.16 22.74
N SER A 189 -54.78 -64.93 23.74
CA SER A 189 -54.73 -65.79 24.93
C SER A 189 -55.98 -65.69 25.81
N LEU A 190 -56.66 -64.55 25.83
CA LEU A 190 -57.90 -64.32 26.59
C LEU A 190 -59.14 -64.84 25.85
N GLU A 191 -59.16 -64.76 24.51
CA GLU A 191 -60.27 -65.27 23.69
C GLU A 191 -60.30 -66.82 23.61
N ASN A 192 -59.16 -67.48 23.81
CA ASN A 192 -59.02 -68.93 23.69
C ASN A 192 -59.15 -69.68 25.04
N SER A 193 -59.64 -68.99 26.09
CA SER A 193 -59.91 -69.52 27.44
C SER A 193 -61.38 -69.42 27.80
#